data_AF-A0A0W0CHB2-F1
#
_entry.id   AF-A0A0W0CHB2-F1
#
_cell.length_a   1.000
_cell.length_b   1.000
_cell.length_c   1.000
_cell.angle_alpha   90.00
_cell.angle_beta   90.00
_cell.angle_gamma   90.00
#
_symmetry.space_group_name_H-M   'P 1'
#
loop_
_entity.id
_entity.type
_entity.pdbx_description
1 polymer ?
#
loop_
_entity_poly.entity_id
_entity_poly.type
_entity_poly.pdbx_seq_one_letter_code
_entity_poly.pdbx_strand_id
1 'polypeptide(L)'
;MKYLSVFATFVAILSWACATVYPNFYKDKTIVLDGMGTEEFTIPRDKILSLVNTSLTLKNFAHISIKEGVLIQEKSSVTIIPPIGASRKFNFTLGGVFDLENESKFIFDGSGNTYEDEADAVNNFVFDIYANSSGIQVYKGNTVSVTLPTIKNSIPNYQGESPHIRFAGSTLDQFIYKPPYVLVSLMIIAGKFEVLSPGSKTGSQFDKVIWRVDFGVSGLAKTNPNTPSYGVDKLTGEITCEGILAVYNDMFAFTNNAVLHTLGYIGYSVVSPITLDLSMGPIRRPTNYEYLVALPAGQDGITLTGYKYTADTDISDAHQYLFYYFYDNDATKEDEISVSTDNSDVRILHSNPSQTVTVHGDSALNIGYYKGDRIDSFVGFDGLDFSKYKKELAVYFYESFQYSSTTTTKSDEYTTEIIEIIVSGTLGIDNKPSPVTISSTIYNQLRETTETVDLGNGVTEYHVLDYFPVPQDDKEHPYGTSTKIITYSPPPVTITATTAADYVETDWISFFITT
;
A
#
# COMPACT_ATOMS: atom_id res chain seq x y z
N MET A 1 -40.75 -57.91 -29.22
CA MET A 1 -39.78 -57.09 -28.45
C MET A 1 -38.91 -56.24 -29.39
N LYS A 2 -39.48 -55.23 -30.05
CA LYS A 2 -38.73 -54.27 -30.91
C LYS A 2 -39.08 -52.79 -30.65
N TYR A 3 -39.98 -52.53 -29.70
CA TYR A 3 -40.45 -51.16 -29.39
C TYR A 3 -39.87 -50.58 -28.09
N LEU A 4 -39.15 -51.37 -27.29
CA LEU A 4 -38.56 -50.90 -26.03
C LEU A 4 -37.28 -50.07 -26.25
N SER A 5 -36.48 -50.40 -27.28
CA SER A 5 -35.26 -49.64 -27.59
C SER A 5 -35.59 -48.27 -28.20
N VAL A 6 -36.65 -48.17 -29.01
CA VAL A 6 -37.08 -46.91 -29.62
C VAL A 6 -37.60 -45.94 -28.55
N PHE A 7 -38.31 -46.42 -27.51
CA PHE A 7 -38.77 -45.57 -26.41
C PHE A 7 -37.63 -45.08 -25.51
N ALA A 8 -36.61 -45.90 -25.24
CA ALA A 8 -35.44 -45.47 -24.47
C ALA A 8 -34.61 -44.41 -25.20
N THR A 9 -34.45 -44.54 -26.53
CA THR A 9 -33.79 -43.51 -27.34
C THR A 9 -34.66 -42.26 -27.49
N PHE A 10 -36.00 -42.39 -27.54
CA PHE A 10 -36.90 -41.23 -27.61
C PHE A 10 -36.92 -40.42 -26.29
N VAL A 11 -36.87 -41.08 -25.13
CA VAL A 11 -36.76 -40.41 -23.82
C VAL A 11 -35.39 -39.75 -23.63
N ALA A 12 -34.31 -40.38 -24.08
CA ALA A 12 -32.97 -39.78 -24.06
C ALA A 12 -32.83 -38.58 -25.00
N ILE A 13 -33.48 -38.62 -26.18
CA ILE A 13 -33.52 -37.50 -27.14
C ILE A 13 -34.43 -36.36 -26.65
N LEU A 14 -35.55 -36.66 -25.98
CA LEU A 14 -36.41 -35.63 -25.37
C LEU A 14 -35.75 -34.94 -24.17
N SER A 15 -34.94 -35.65 -23.38
CA SER A 15 -34.14 -35.04 -22.31
C SER A 15 -32.97 -34.19 -22.82
N TRP A 16 -32.53 -34.37 -24.06
CA TRP A 16 -31.49 -33.54 -24.70
C TRP A 16 -32.06 -32.27 -25.33
N ALA A 17 -33.37 -32.20 -25.59
CA ALA A 17 -34.03 -31.07 -26.26
C ALA A 17 -34.82 -30.15 -25.30
N CYS A 18 -34.95 -30.52 -24.03
CA CYS A 18 -35.51 -29.65 -22.99
C CYS A 18 -34.39 -29.25 -22.05
N ALA A 19 -34.14 -27.95 -21.91
CA ALA A 19 -33.29 -27.42 -20.85
C ALA A 19 -33.65 -28.13 -19.54
N THR A 20 -32.68 -28.80 -18.90
CA THR A 20 -32.93 -29.55 -17.67
C THR A 20 -33.26 -28.52 -16.58
N VAL A 21 -34.54 -28.38 -16.25
CA VAL A 21 -34.99 -27.47 -15.19
C VAL A 21 -34.83 -28.20 -13.86
N TYR A 22 -33.89 -27.75 -13.04
CA TYR A 22 -33.65 -28.31 -11.72
C TYR A 22 -34.64 -27.75 -10.70
N PRO A 23 -34.98 -28.52 -9.62
CA PRO A 23 -35.72 -27.98 -8.50
C PRO A 23 -35.02 -26.75 -7.92
N ASN A 24 -35.81 -25.78 -7.49
CA ASN A 24 -35.33 -24.53 -6.92
C ASN A 24 -35.48 -24.49 -5.38
N PHE A 25 -35.89 -25.57 -4.74
CA PHE A 25 -36.02 -25.66 -3.29
C PHE A 25 -35.50 -27.01 -2.79
N TYR A 26 -34.63 -26.95 -1.77
CA TYR A 26 -34.09 -28.13 -1.11
C TYR A 26 -34.07 -27.91 0.40
N LYS A 27 -34.49 -28.95 1.12
CA LYS A 27 -34.55 -28.93 2.58
C LYS A 27 -34.08 -30.27 3.15
N ASP A 28 -33.25 -30.22 4.19
CA ASP A 28 -32.76 -31.37 4.96
C ASP A 28 -32.09 -32.45 4.09
N LYS A 29 -31.25 -32.03 3.14
CA LYS A 29 -30.65 -32.93 2.14
C LYS A 29 -29.15 -32.70 1.93
N THR A 30 -28.48 -33.75 1.45
CA THR A 30 -27.16 -33.67 0.84
C THR A 30 -27.28 -34.11 -0.62
N ILE A 31 -26.89 -33.26 -1.55
CA ILE A 31 -27.15 -33.43 -2.98
C ILE A 31 -25.87 -33.14 -3.74
N VAL A 32 -25.52 -34.04 -4.64
CA VAL A 32 -24.44 -33.83 -5.62
C VAL A 32 -25.05 -33.99 -7.00
N LEU A 33 -25.02 -32.90 -7.78
CA LEU A 33 -25.41 -32.90 -9.18
C LEU A 33 -24.13 -32.85 -10.01
N ASP A 34 -24.00 -33.78 -10.95
CA ASP A 34 -22.83 -33.89 -11.83
C ASP A 34 -23.26 -33.63 -13.27
N GLY A 35 -22.68 -32.59 -13.88
CA GLY A 35 -22.99 -32.09 -15.22
C GLY A 35 -22.33 -32.87 -16.36
N MET A 36 -21.67 -34.00 -16.10
CA MET A 36 -21.12 -34.88 -17.13
C MET A 36 -22.21 -35.35 -18.13
N GLY A 37 -22.39 -34.61 -19.22
CA GLY A 37 -23.29 -34.93 -20.33
C GLY A 37 -24.35 -33.88 -20.67
N THR A 38 -24.69 -32.97 -19.76
CA THR A 38 -25.59 -31.83 -20.02
C THR A 38 -24.84 -30.50 -20.06
N GLU A 39 -23.71 -30.40 -19.35
CA GLU A 39 -22.85 -29.22 -19.20
C GLU A 39 -23.53 -27.94 -18.64
N GLU A 40 -24.87 -27.91 -18.57
CA GLU A 40 -25.67 -26.77 -18.15
C GLU A 40 -26.49 -27.05 -16.88
N PHE A 41 -26.43 -26.09 -15.94
CA PHE A 41 -27.33 -25.98 -14.80
C PHE A 41 -28.06 -24.63 -14.87
N THR A 42 -29.38 -24.65 -15.06
CA THR A 42 -30.18 -23.42 -15.11
C THR A 42 -31.35 -23.46 -14.15
N ILE A 43 -31.51 -22.40 -13.37
CA ILE A 43 -32.74 -22.09 -12.64
C ILE A 43 -33.51 -21.00 -13.42
N PRO A 44 -34.79 -21.22 -13.79
CA PRO A 44 -35.57 -20.30 -14.62
C PRO A 44 -35.74 -18.87 -14.06
N ARG A 45 -36.06 -17.92 -14.96
CA ARG A 45 -36.47 -16.54 -14.63
C ARG A 45 -37.84 -16.57 -13.96
N ASP A 46 -37.86 -16.52 -12.63
CA ASP A 46 -38.99 -16.44 -11.69
C ASP A 46 -38.77 -17.30 -10.43
N LYS A 47 -37.70 -18.10 -10.40
CA LYS A 47 -37.39 -19.00 -9.28
C LYS A 47 -36.08 -18.62 -8.59
N ILE A 48 -36.18 -18.37 -7.29
CA ILE A 48 -35.04 -18.31 -6.39
C ILE A 48 -34.64 -19.75 -6.02
N LEU A 49 -33.33 -20.03 -6.03
CA LEU A 49 -32.78 -21.26 -5.47
C LEU A 49 -32.70 -21.14 -3.94
N SER A 50 -33.55 -21.86 -3.20
CA SER A 50 -33.60 -21.81 -1.74
C SER A 50 -33.13 -23.12 -1.12
N LEU A 51 -32.19 -23.01 -0.18
CA LEU A 51 -31.59 -24.11 0.55
C LEU A 51 -31.77 -23.90 2.05
N VAL A 52 -32.33 -24.91 2.70
CA VAL A 52 -32.57 -24.89 4.15
C VAL A 52 -31.97 -26.16 4.75
N ASN A 53 -31.00 -26.04 5.66
CA ASN A 53 -30.27 -27.17 6.23
C ASN A 53 -29.84 -28.21 5.18
N THR A 54 -29.26 -27.72 4.08
CA THR A 54 -28.95 -28.52 2.88
C THR A 54 -27.53 -28.26 2.41
N SER A 55 -26.84 -29.34 2.00
CA SER A 55 -25.58 -29.26 1.26
C SER A 55 -25.81 -29.61 -0.21
N LEU A 56 -25.64 -28.64 -1.10
CA LEU A 56 -25.73 -28.80 -2.56
C LEU A 56 -24.35 -28.65 -3.20
N THR A 57 -23.91 -29.66 -3.95
CA THR A 57 -22.71 -29.61 -4.78
C THR A 57 -23.10 -29.66 -6.26
N LEU A 58 -22.67 -28.64 -7.01
CA LEU A 58 -22.76 -28.59 -8.47
C LEU A 58 -21.38 -28.88 -9.05
N LYS A 59 -21.21 -30.04 -9.68
CA LYS A 59 -19.93 -30.52 -10.21
C LYS A 59 -19.97 -30.64 -11.72
N ASN A 60 -18.89 -30.29 -12.41
CA ASN A 60 -18.70 -30.47 -13.86
C ASN A 60 -19.75 -29.79 -14.76
N PHE A 61 -20.38 -28.71 -14.31
CA PHE A 61 -21.22 -27.87 -15.18
C PHE A 61 -20.37 -26.75 -15.79
N ALA A 62 -20.26 -26.71 -17.12
CA ALA A 62 -19.55 -25.66 -17.84
C ALA A 62 -20.33 -24.33 -17.85
N HIS A 63 -21.66 -24.40 -17.76
CA HIS A 63 -22.54 -23.24 -17.67
C HIS A 63 -23.51 -23.37 -16.50
N ILE A 64 -23.47 -22.40 -15.58
CA ILE A 64 -24.37 -22.33 -14.42
C ILE A 64 -25.04 -20.96 -14.44
N SER A 65 -26.37 -20.93 -14.56
CA SER A 65 -27.16 -19.70 -14.58
C SER A 65 -28.30 -19.75 -13.56
N ILE A 66 -28.27 -18.87 -12.57
CA ILE A 66 -29.30 -18.75 -11.53
C ILE A 66 -29.83 -17.32 -11.57
N LYS A 67 -31.01 -17.09 -12.17
CA LYS A 67 -31.41 -15.74 -12.60
C LYS A 67 -32.07 -14.86 -11.54
N GLU A 68 -32.84 -15.45 -10.62
CA GLU A 68 -33.52 -14.69 -9.54
C GLU A 68 -32.80 -14.79 -8.19
N GLY A 69 -31.77 -15.62 -8.08
CA GLY A 69 -30.86 -15.62 -6.95
C GLY A 69 -30.84 -16.89 -6.13
N VAL A 70 -30.12 -16.81 -5.01
CA VAL A 70 -29.91 -17.88 -4.05
C VAL A 70 -30.16 -17.40 -2.62
N LEU A 71 -30.91 -18.20 -1.87
CA LEU A 71 -31.09 -18.09 -0.43
C LEU A 71 -30.45 -19.32 0.21
N ILE A 72 -29.39 -19.14 0.99
CA ILE A 72 -28.65 -20.21 1.66
C ILE A 72 -28.84 -20.05 3.17
N GLN A 73 -29.67 -20.91 3.76
CA GLN A 73 -30.17 -20.73 5.13
C GLN A 73 -29.92 -21.95 6.01
N GLU A 74 -29.85 -21.73 7.32
CA GLU A 74 -29.78 -22.77 8.35
C GLU A 74 -28.62 -23.76 8.13
N LYS A 75 -27.37 -23.31 8.21
CA LYS A 75 -26.16 -24.14 8.04
C LYS A 75 -26.06 -24.81 6.66
N SER A 76 -26.74 -24.25 5.67
CA SER A 76 -26.68 -24.77 4.30
C SER A 76 -25.35 -24.44 3.64
N SER A 77 -24.98 -25.23 2.64
CA SER A 77 -23.81 -24.97 1.80
C SER A 77 -24.10 -25.18 0.32
N VAL A 78 -23.62 -24.25 -0.50
CA VAL A 78 -23.49 -24.42 -1.96
C VAL A 78 -22.02 -24.57 -2.29
N THR A 79 -21.68 -25.63 -3.00
CA THR A 79 -20.32 -25.85 -3.52
C THR A 79 -20.36 -26.00 -5.03
N ILE A 80 -19.58 -25.19 -5.74
CA ILE A 80 -19.45 -25.23 -7.19
C ILE A 80 -18.03 -25.70 -7.53
N ILE A 81 -17.96 -26.80 -8.28
CA ILE A 81 -16.73 -27.37 -8.80
C ILE A 81 -16.87 -27.41 -10.34
N PRO A 82 -16.25 -26.47 -11.09
CA PRO A 82 -16.31 -26.43 -12.54
C PRO A 82 -15.66 -27.67 -13.18
N PRO A 83 -15.89 -27.92 -14.48
CA PRO A 83 -15.12 -28.92 -15.22
C PRO A 83 -13.62 -28.62 -15.12
N ILE A 84 -12.85 -29.62 -14.71
CA ILE A 84 -11.41 -29.50 -14.46
C ILE A 84 -10.62 -29.65 -15.76
N GLY A 85 -9.67 -28.76 -16.02
CA GLY A 85 -8.69 -28.89 -17.10
C GLY A 85 -8.03 -27.59 -17.53
N ALA A 86 -7.19 -27.68 -18.56
CA ALA A 86 -6.55 -26.53 -19.18
C ALA A 86 -7.52 -25.80 -20.12
N SER A 87 -7.53 -24.45 -20.04
CA SER A 87 -8.31 -23.54 -20.89
C SER A 87 -9.79 -23.93 -21.03
N ARG A 88 -10.36 -24.51 -19.97
CA ARG A 88 -11.75 -24.93 -19.95
C ARG A 88 -12.66 -23.71 -19.89
N LYS A 89 -13.65 -23.70 -20.78
CA LYS A 89 -14.73 -22.72 -20.72
C LYS A 89 -15.58 -22.97 -19.50
N PHE A 90 -15.79 -21.91 -18.73
CA PHE A 90 -16.67 -21.90 -17.59
C PHE A 90 -17.41 -20.56 -17.52
N ASN A 91 -18.72 -20.63 -17.31
CA ASN A 91 -19.55 -19.46 -17.13
C ASN A 91 -20.51 -19.69 -15.96
N PHE A 92 -20.28 -18.94 -14.89
CA PHE A 92 -21.16 -18.83 -13.74
C PHE A 92 -21.77 -17.44 -13.71
N THR A 93 -23.10 -17.39 -13.76
CA THR A 93 -23.88 -16.16 -13.62
C THR A 93 -24.97 -16.35 -12.59
N LEU A 94 -24.93 -15.54 -11.53
CA LEU A 94 -25.97 -15.45 -10.53
C LEU A 94 -26.59 -14.06 -10.59
N GLY A 95 -27.89 -13.97 -10.86
CA GLY A 95 -28.67 -12.75 -10.82
C GLY A 95 -29.56 -12.69 -9.58
N GLY A 96 -30.07 -11.51 -9.20
CA GLY A 96 -31.18 -11.41 -8.26
C GLY A 96 -30.78 -11.32 -6.78
N VAL A 97 -31.26 -12.20 -5.92
CA VAL A 97 -30.88 -12.23 -4.50
C VAL A 97 -29.59 -13.04 -4.29
N PHE A 98 -28.67 -12.58 -3.44
CA PHE A 98 -27.60 -13.44 -2.92
C PHE A 98 -27.54 -13.29 -1.41
N ASP A 99 -28.15 -14.24 -0.69
CA ASP A 99 -28.33 -14.14 0.76
C ASP A 99 -27.82 -15.40 1.47
N LEU A 100 -26.92 -15.20 2.44
CA LEU A 100 -26.40 -16.25 3.31
C LEU A 100 -26.79 -15.94 4.75
N GLU A 101 -27.59 -16.81 5.35
CA GLU A 101 -28.09 -16.70 6.72
C GLU A 101 -27.72 -17.90 7.59
N ASN A 102 -27.57 -17.67 8.90
CA ASN A 102 -27.48 -18.71 9.92
C ASN A 102 -26.36 -19.74 9.70
N GLU A 103 -25.09 -19.31 9.72
CA GLU A 103 -23.90 -20.18 9.61
C GLU A 103 -23.78 -20.94 8.26
N SER A 104 -24.31 -20.35 7.19
CA SER A 104 -24.32 -20.89 5.84
C SER A 104 -23.07 -20.54 5.03
N LYS A 105 -22.84 -21.30 3.94
CA LYS A 105 -21.62 -21.21 3.13
C LYS A 105 -21.89 -21.20 1.63
N PHE A 106 -21.17 -20.34 0.90
CA PHE A 106 -21.03 -20.42 -0.54
C PHE A 106 -19.56 -20.69 -0.87
N ILE A 107 -19.30 -21.70 -1.68
CA ILE A 107 -17.95 -22.17 -2.01
C ILE A 107 -17.85 -22.33 -3.53
N PHE A 108 -16.89 -21.66 -4.14
CA PHE A 108 -16.44 -21.91 -5.50
C PHE A 108 -15.01 -22.44 -5.46
N ASP A 109 -14.77 -23.60 -6.06
CA ASP A 109 -13.45 -24.22 -6.13
C ASP A 109 -12.98 -24.36 -7.58
N GLY A 110 -12.32 -23.32 -8.08
CA GLY A 110 -11.68 -23.29 -9.40
C GLY A 110 -10.25 -23.82 -9.43
N SER A 111 -9.72 -24.34 -8.32
CA SER A 111 -8.29 -24.70 -8.19
C SER A 111 -7.81 -25.75 -9.19
N GLY A 112 -8.71 -26.60 -9.69
CA GLY A 112 -8.41 -27.60 -10.71
C GLY A 112 -8.20 -27.03 -12.12
N ASN A 113 -8.49 -25.76 -12.36
CA ASN A 113 -8.40 -25.14 -13.68
C ASN A 113 -7.15 -24.30 -13.85
N THR A 114 -6.63 -24.32 -15.08
CA THR A 114 -5.47 -23.52 -15.48
C THR A 114 -5.73 -22.85 -16.82
N TYR A 115 -5.41 -21.56 -16.92
CA TYR A 115 -5.39 -20.80 -18.16
C TYR A 115 -3.95 -20.51 -18.56
N GLU A 116 -3.68 -20.47 -19.87
CA GLU A 116 -2.33 -20.28 -20.39
C GLU A 116 -1.81 -18.86 -20.12
N ASP A 117 -2.69 -17.85 -20.22
CA ASP A 117 -2.39 -16.43 -20.03
C ASP A 117 -3.65 -15.61 -19.68
N GLU A 118 -3.51 -14.29 -19.51
CA GLU A 118 -4.61 -13.36 -19.22
C GLU A 118 -5.71 -13.39 -20.27
N ALA A 119 -5.34 -13.43 -21.56
CA ALA A 119 -6.30 -13.41 -22.65
C ALA A 119 -7.11 -14.71 -22.70
N ASP A 120 -6.46 -15.85 -22.46
CA ASP A 120 -7.12 -17.15 -22.33
C ASP A 120 -8.11 -17.17 -21.16
N ALA A 121 -7.71 -16.62 -20.01
CA ALA A 121 -8.58 -16.50 -18.83
C ALA A 121 -9.81 -15.63 -19.12
N VAL A 122 -9.64 -14.44 -19.68
CA VAL A 122 -10.74 -13.50 -20.01
C VAL A 122 -11.73 -14.12 -20.99
N ASN A 123 -11.25 -14.87 -21.99
CA ASN A 123 -12.11 -15.45 -23.02
C ASN A 123 -12.85 -16.71 -22.57
N ASN A 124 -12.33 -17.41 -21.55
CA ASN A 124 -12.84 -18.73 -21.16
C ASN A 124 -13.41 -18.80 -19.74
N PHE A 125 -13.22 -17.77 -18.90
CA PHE A 125 -13.72 -17.75 -17.52
C PHE A 125 -14.64 -16.57 -17.27
N VAL A 126 -15.88 -16.88 -16.89
CA VAL A 126 -16.85 -15.89 -16.39
C VAL A 126 -17.33 -16.34 -15.03
N PHE A 127 -17.15 -15.46 -14.04
CA PHE A 127 -17.73 -15.61 -12.71
C PHE A 127 -18.35 -14.29 -12.30
N ASP A 128 -19.68 -14.22 -12.37
CA ASP A 128 -20.41 -13.02 -12.05
C ASP A 128 -21.57 -13.28 -11.09
N ILE A 129 -21.65 -12.45 -10.06
CA ILE A 129 -22.79 -12.31 -9.17
C ILE A 129 -23.35 -10.88 -9.33
N TYR A 130 -24.53 -10.76 -9.92
CA TYR A 130 -25.27 -9.52 -10.17
C TYR A 130 -26.54 -9.49 -9.33
N ALA A 131 -26.47 -8.96 -8.12
CA ALA A 131 -27.66 -8.89 -7.29
C ALA A 131 -28.60 -7.76 -7.75
N ASN A 132 -29.92 -7.97 -7.74
CA ASN A 132 -30.91 -6.92 -8.02
C ASN A 132 -31.13 -6.03 -6.78
N SER A 133 -32.32 -5.41 -6.63
CA SER A 133 -32.61 -4.51 -5.50
C SER A 133 -32.41 -5.10 -4.10
N SER A 134 -32.36 -6.43 -3.98
CA SER A 134 -32.12 -7.09 -2.70
C SER A 134 -30.65 -7.24 -2.37
N GLY A 135 -29.74 -7.13 -3.34
CA GLY A 135 -28.32 -7.05 -3.07
C GLY A 135 -27.61 -8.36 -2.70
N ILE A 136 -26.32 -8.21 -2.39
CA ILE A 136 -25.43 -9.25 -1.88
C ILE A 136 -25.39 -9.11 -0.36
N GLN A 137 -25.83 -10.16 0.35
CA GLN A 137 -25.96 -10.17 1.80
C GLN A 137 -25.25 -11.40 2.37
N VAL A 138 -24.16 -11.14 3.09
CA VAL A 138 -23.36 -12.15 3.80
C VAL A 138 -23.35 -11.78 5.28
N TYR A 139 -24.29 -12.33 6.04
CA TYR A 139 -24.43 -11.99 7.45
C TYR A 139 -23.31 -12.58 8.31
N LYS A 140 -23.16 -12.08 9.54
CA LYS A 140 -22.17 -12.56 10.50
C LYS A 140 -22.30 -14.08 10.71
N GLY A 141 -21.16 -14.78 10.74
CA GLY A 141 -21.10 -16.24 10.89
C GLY A 141 -21.24 -17.02 9.58
N ASN A 142 -21.61 -16.36 8.49
CA ASN A 142 -21.65 -16.97 7.15
C ASN A 142 -20.33 -16.77 6.40
N THR A 143 -20.11 -17.57 5.36
CA THR A 143 -18.85 -17.54 4.60
C THR A 143 -19.09 -17.63 3.09
N VAL A 144 -18.46 -16.72 2.35
CA VAL A 144 -18.24 -16.84 0.91
C VAL A 144 -16.75 -17.14 0.72
N SER A 145 -16.46 -18.22 -0.01
CA SER A 145 -15.10 -18.66 -0.32
C SER A 145 -14.98 -18.95 -1.81
N VAL A 146 -14.07 -18.25 -2.49
CA VAL A 146 -13.81 -18.40 -3.93
C VAL A 146 -12.35 -18.69 -4.13
N THR A 147 -12.02 -19.91 -4.55
CA THR A 147 -10.68 -20.27 -5.00
C THR A 147 -10.61 -20.14 -6.51
N LEU A 148 -9.74 -19.26 -7.00
CA LEU A 148 -9.68 -18.94 -8.42
C LEU A 148 -8.85 -19.95 -9.24
N PRO A 149 -8.99 -19.98 -10.57
CA PRO A 149 -8.14 -20.75 -11.47
C PRO A 149 -6.72 -20.19 -11.60
N THR A 150 -5.74 -21.04 -11.92
CA THR A 150 -4.34 -20.62 -12.10
C THR A 150 -4.14 -20.00 -13.47
N ILE A 151 -3.40 -18.89 -13.54
CA ILE A 151 -2.91 -18.32 -14.81
C ILE A 151 -1.41 -18.60 -14.89
N LYS A 152 -0.97 -19.28 -15.95
CA LYS A 152 0.39 -19.80 -16.05
C LYS A 152 1.40 -18.71 -16.38
N ASN A 153 1.16 -18.00 -17.47
CA ASN A 153 2.08 -16.99 -17.98
C ASN A 153 1.46 -15.61 -17.78
N SER A 154 2.30 -14.65 -17.39
CA SER A 154 1.95 -13.24 -17.56
C SER A 154 2.32 -12.85 -18.99
N ILE A 155 1.47 -12.13 -19.69
CA ILE A 155 1.82 -11.49 -20.95
C ILE A 155 2.45 -10.13 -20.61
N PRO A 156 3.77 -9.94 -20.83
CA PRO A 156 4.39 -8.63 -20.64
C PRO A 156 3.71 -7.63 -21.59
N ASN A 157 3.22 -6.51 -21.06
CA ASN A 157 2.54 -5.45 -21.80
C ASN A 157 1.17 -5.84 -22.39
N TYR A 158 0.41 -6.72 -21.71
CA TYR A 158 -0.98 -6.98 -22.13
C TYR A 158 -1.84 -5.72 -21.95
N GLN A 159 -2.25 -5.11 -23.08
CA GLN A 159 -3.16 -3.96 -23.13
C GLN A 159 -4.65 -4.35 -23.16
N GLY A 160 -4.98 -5.62 -22.88
CA GLY A 160 -6.37 -6.09 -22.85
C GLY A 160 -6.97 -6.06 -21.45
N GLU A 161 -8.24 -6.47 -21.34
CA GLU A 161 -8.97 -6.49 -20.07
C GLU A 161 -8.31 -7.44 -19.06
N SER A 162 -8.05 -6.99 -17.84
CA SER A 162 -7.53 -7.88 -16.79
C SER A 162 -8.54 -9.00 -16.45
N PRO A 163 -8.07 -10.24 -16.21
CA PRO A 163 -8.96 -11.33 -15.79
C PRO A 163 -9.61 -10.96 -14.45
N HIS A 164 -10.93 -11.07 -14.39
CA HIS A 164 -11.69 -10.55 -13.27
C HIS A 164 -12.89 -11.45 -12.93
N ILE A 165 -13.36 -11.32 -11.69
CA ILE A 165 -14.64 -11.83 -11.22
C ILE A 165 -15.48 -10.67 -10.71
N ARG A 166 -16.80 -10.78 -10.77
CA ARG A 166 -17.69 -9.69 -10.36
C ARG A 166 -18.59 -10.09 -9.21
N PHE A 167 -18.62 -9.23 -8.19
CA PHE A 167 -19.62 -9.19 -7.13
C PHE A 167 -20.28 -7.82 -7.17
N ALA A 168 -21.33 -7.68 -7.98
CA ALA A 168 -21.93 -6.41 -8.30
C ALA A 168 -23.41 -6.36 -7.90
N GLY A 169 -23.87 -5.16 -7.53
CA GLY A 169 -25.28 -4.86 -7.30
C GLY A 169 -26.07 -4.45 -8.56
N SER A 170 -25.41 -4.24 -9.70
CA SER A 170 -26.08 -4.09 -11.00
C SER A 170 -25.05 -4.25 -12.13
N THR A 171 -25.49 -4.64 -13.33
CA THR A 171 -24.64 -4.54 -14.52
C THR A 171 -24.62 -3.09 -15.01
N LEU A 172 -23.48 -2.63 -15.56
CA LEU A 172 -23.36 -1.31 -16.21
C LEU A 172 -24.42 -1.11 -17.31
N ASP A 173 -24.81 -2.17 -18.02
CA ASP A 173 -25.83 -2.14 -19.07
C ASP A 173 -27.28 -1.95 -18.54
N GLN A 174 -27.53 -2.16 -17.25
CA GLN A 174 -28.84 -1.96 -16.63
C GLN A 174 -29.07 -0.53 -16.13
N PHE A 175 -28.05 0.34 -16.16
CA PHE A 175 -28.22 1.79 -15.96
C PHE A 175 -29.04 2.47 -17.08
N ILE A 176 -29.38 1.74 -18.15
CA ILE A 176 -30.24 2.21 -19.25
C ILE A 176 -31.74 2.05 -18.91
N TYR A 177 -32.12 1.73 -17.67
CA TYR A 177 -33.52 1.84 -17.24
C TYR A 177 -33.83 3.24 -16.70
N LYS A 178 -34.70 3.94 -17.44
CA LYS A 178 -35.17 5.31 -17.20
C LYS A 178 -35.62 5.54 -15.75
N PRO A 179 -35.42 6.77 -15.20
CA PRO A 179 -36.09 7.23 -13.99
C PRO A 179 -37.61 6.94 -14.06
N PRO A 180 -38.25 6.48 -12.96
CA PRO A 180 -37.89 6.78 -11.57
C PRO A 180 -37.26 5.61 -10.78
N TYR A 181 -36.98 4.45 -11.40
CA TYR A 181 -36.49 3.28 -10.68
C TYR A 181 -34.97 3.14 -10.83
N VAL A 182 -34.22 3.87 -10.00
CA VAL A 182 -32.82 3.49 -9.74
C VAL A 182 -32.87 2.13 -9.06
N LEU A 183 -32.30 1.10 -9.68
CA LEU A 183 -32.12 -0.21 -9.05
C LEU A 183 -31.12 -0.04 -7.91
N VAL A 184 -31.63 0.18 -6.71
CA VAL A 184 -30.86 0.30 -5.47
C VAL A 184 -30.48 -1.11 -5.03
N SER A 185 -29.24 -1.52 -5.27
CA SER A 185 -28.73 -2.81 -4.79
C SER A 185 -27.80 -2.61 -3.60
N LEU A 186 -28.00 -3.42 -2.57
CA LEU A 186 -27.29 -3.35 -1.29
C LEU A 186 -26.09 -4.31 -1.29
N MET A 187 -24.99 -3.90 -0.69
CA MET A 187 -23.88 -4.80 -0.37
C MET A 187 -23.65 -4.84 1.13
N ILE A 188 -24.01 -5.97 1.74
CA ILE A 188 -23.79 -6.25 3.16
C ILE A 188 -22.82 -7.42 3.26
N ILE A 189 -21.61 -7.16 3.74
CA ILE A 189 -20.62 -8.19 4.06
C ILE A 189 -20.25 -8.01 5.53
N ALA A 190 -20.93 -8.78 6.40
CA ALA A 190 -20.66 -8.84 7.84
C ALA A 190 -20.09 -10.19 8.29
N GLY A 191 -20.17 -11.21 7.44
CA GLY A 191 -19.51 -12.51 7.61
C GLY A 191 -18.08 -12.52 7.07
N LYS A 192 -17.62 -13.70 6.67
CA LYS A 192 -16.32 -13.89 6.03
C LYS A 192 -16.48 -13.92 4.51
N PHE A 193 -15.71 -13.10 3.82
CA PHE A 193 -15.61 -13.08 2.36
C PHE A 193 -14.13 -13.29 1.99
N GLU A 194 -13.83 -14.44 1.40
CA GLU A 194 -12.48 -14.78 0.98
C GLU A 194 -12.42 -15.11 -0.52
N VAL A 195 -11.49 -14.45 -1.21
CA VAL A 195 -11.06 -14.79 -2.55
C VAL A 195 -9.61 -15.22 -2.46
N LEU A 196 -9.34 -16.47 -2.82
CA LEU A 196 -8.03 -17.09 -2.74
C LEU A 196 -7.46 -17.26 -4.14
N SER A 197 -6.19 -16.90 -4.29
CA SER A 197 -5.46 -17.09 -5.53
C SER A 197 -4.75 -18.44 -5.48
N PRO A 198 -4.76 -19.22 -6.56
CA PRO A 198 -3.91 -20.39 -6.68
C PRO A 198 -2.46 -20.01 -7.08
N GLY A 199 -2.15 -18.72 -7.20
CA GLY A 199 -0.84 -18.22 -7.57
C GLY A 199 0.26 -18.76 -6.65
N SER A 200 1.42 -19.08 -7.22
CA SER A 200 2.59 -19.44 -6.44
C SER A 200 3.09 -18.22 -5.66
N LYS A 201 3.38 -18.41 -4.38
CA LYS A 201 4.15 -17.45 -3.58
C LYS A 201 5.61 -17.89 -3.62
N THR A 202 6.50 -16.97 -4.02
CA THR A 202 7.94 -17.15 -3.85
C THR A 202 8.37 -16.27 -2.69
N GLY A 203 8.61 -16.89 -1.52
CA GLY A 203 8.84 -16.14 -0.28
C GLY A 203 7.57 -15.38 0.13
N SER A 204 7.67 -14.05 0.27
CA SER A 204 6.56 -13.15 0.59
C SER A 204 5.91 -12.49 -0.64
N GLN A 205 6.27 -12.91 -1.86
CA GLN A 205 5.89 -12.21 -3.08
C GLN A 205 5.01 -13.07 -3.98
N PHE A 206 4.16 -12.39 -4.75
CA PHE A 206 3.43 -13.00 -5.86
C PHE A 206 4.21 -12.81 -7.17
N ASP A 207 4.49 -13.92 -7.86
CA ASP A 207 5.30 -13.95 -9.08
C ASP A 207 4.49 -14.20 -10.37
N LYS A 208 3.16 -14.19 -10.27
CA LYS A 208 2.22 -14.47 -11.36
C LYS A 208 1.12 -13.41 -11.47
N VAL A 209 0.41 -13.45 -12.60
CA VAL A 209 -0.80 -12.68 -12.87
C VAL A 209 -1.80 -12.81 -11.72
N ILE A 210 -2.39 -11.69 -11.34
CA ILE A 210 -3.38 -11.60 -10.27
C ILE A 210 -4.74 -11.31 -10.86
N TRP A 211 -5.75 -11.96 -10.29
CA TRP A 211 -7.14 -11.72 -10.63
C TRP A 211 -7.64 -10.42 -10.00
N ARG A 212 -8.48 -9.70 -10.75
CA ARG A 212 -9.22 -8.56 -10.22
C ARG A 212 -10.55 -9.03 -9.64
N VAL A 213 -10.94 -8.46 -8.50
CA VAL A 213 -12.25 -8.71 -7.87
C VAL A 213 -13.03 -7.41 -7.92
N ASP A 214 -14.08 -7.38 -8.74
CA ASP A 214 -14.87 -6.18 -8.99
C ASP A 214 -16.04 -6.12 -8.03
N PHE A 215 -15.99 -5.19 -7.09
CA PHE A 215 -17.15 -4.79 -6.31
C PHE A 215 -17.88 -3.68 -7.07
N GLY A 216 -18.91 -4.08 -7.83
CA GLY A 216 -19.62 -3.19 -8.75
C GLY A 216 -20.32 -2.00 -8.06
N VAL A 217 -21.05 -1.21 -8.86
CA VAL A 217 -21.78 -0.03 -8.38
C VAL A 217 -22.93 -0.44 -7.46
N SER A 218 -22.87 -0.01 -6.19
CA SER A 218 -24.06 0.09 -5.33
C SER A 218 -24.98 1.16 -5.90
N GLY A 219 -26.27 0.84 -6.04
CA GLY A 219 -27.29 1.74 -6.61
C GLY A 219 -27.87 2.74 -5.60
N LEU A 220 -27.37 2.77 -4.36
CA LEU A 220 -27.87 3.67 -3.32
C LEU A 220 -27.52 5.13 -3.63
N ALA A 221 -28.55 5.98 -3.70
CA ALA A 221 -28.35 7.43 -3.70
C ALA A 221 -27.77 7.86 -2.35
N LYS A 222 -26.76 8.75 -2.37
CA LYS A 222 -26.16 9.37 -1.19
C LYS A 222 -27.16 10.27 -0.46
N THR A 223 -28.15 9.72 0.23
CA THR A 223 -29.02 10.51 1.12
C THR A 223 -28.35 10.67 2.48
N ASN A 224 -28.51 11.87 3.05
CA ASN A 224 -28.06 12.28 4.38
C ASN A 224 -28.15 11.12 5.40
N PRO A 225 -27.11 10.85 6.22
CA PRO A 225 -27.11 9.78 7.23
C PRO A 225 -28.28 9.86 8.24
N ASN A 226 -28.96 11.00 8.30
CA ASN A 226 -30.15 11.22 9.14
C ASN A 226 -31.49 11.01 8.42
N THR A 227 -31.50 10.66 7.13
CA THR A 227 -32.72 10.34 6.39
C THR A 227 -32.95 8.82 6.45
N PRO A 228 -34.00 8.33 7.14
CA PRO A 228 -34.31 6.92 7.14
C PRO A 228 -34.92 6.54 5.79
N SER A 229 -34.12 5.97 4.89
CA SER A 229 -34.64 5.38 3.65
C SER A 229 -33.85 4.14 3.24
N TYR A 230 -34.52 2.99 3.37
CA TYR A 230 -34.33 1.73 2.64
C TYR A 230 -32.89 1.28 2.31
N GLY A 231 -32.28 0.57 3.27
CA GLY A 231 -31.04 -0.21 3.08
C GLY A 231 -29.76 0.63 3.03
N VAL A 232 -28.69 0.14 3.67
CA VAL A 232 -27.36 0.76 3.65
C VAL A 232 -26.32 -0.30 3.31
N ASP A 233 -25.29 0.09 2.56
CA ASP A 233 -24.10 -0.75 2.39
C ASP A 233 -23.35 -0.87 3.71
N LYS A 234 -22.84 -2.08 3.99
CA LYS A 234 -22.15 -2.37 5.25
C LYS A 234 -21.10 -3.45 5.06
N LEU A 235 -19.83 -3.08 5.13
CA LEU A 235 -18.69 -3.98 4.96
C LEU A 235 -17.89 -4.10 6.26
N THR A 236 -18.54 -4.61 7.31
CA THR A 236 -17.94 -4.80 8.65
C THR A 236 -17.34 -6.20 8.87
N GLY A 237 -17.42 -7.07 7.88
CA GLY A 237 -16.95 -8.45 7.93
C GLY A 237 -15.44 -8.59 7.74
N GLU A 238 -14.98 -9.83 7.69
CA GLU A 238 -13.61 -10.17 7.32
C GLU A 238 -13.54 -10.30 5.79
N ILE A 239 -12.89 -9.34 5.13
CA ILE A 239 -12.75 -9.31 3.67
C ILE A 239 -11.28 -9.56 3.32
N THR A 240 -11.03 -10.73 2.75
CA THR A 240 -9.70 -11.17 2.33
C THR A 240 -9.73 -11.46 0.83
N CYS A 241 -8.82 -10.83 0.08
CA CYS A 241 -8.74 -10.94 -1.35
C CYS A 241 -7.28 -11.11 -1.77
N GLU A 242 -6.87 -12.33 -2.12
CA GLU A 242 -5.59 -12.58 -2.81
C GLU A 242 -5.69 -12.16 -4.28
N GLY A 243 -6.04 -10.90 -4.50
CA GLY A 243 -6.44 -10.30 -5.77
C GLY A 243 -6.27 -8.78 -5.72
N ILE A 244 -6.55 -8.11 -6.84
CA ILE A 244 -6.69 -6.66 -6.85
C ILE A 244 -8.17 -6.33 -6.64
N LEU A 245 -8.49 -5.65 -5.55
CA LEU A 245 -9.88 -5.27 -5.27
C LEU A 245 -10.23 -3.97 -6.00
N ALA A 246 -11.25 -4.00 -6.86
CA ALA A 246 -11.73 -2.82 -7.59
C ALA A 246 -13.07 -2.35 -7.04
N VAL A 247 -13.16 -1.06 -6.69
CA VAL A 247 -14.34 -0.44 -6.07
C VAL A 247 -14.87 0.71 -6.91
N TYR A 248 -16.16 0.65 -7.22
CA TYR A 248 -16.82 1.59 -8.14
C TYR A 248 -17.79 2.59 -7.47
N ASN A 249 -18.09 2.42 -6.18
CA ASN A 249 -18.87 3.36 -5.37
C ASN A 249 -18.44 3.30 -3.89
N ASP A 250 -18.78 4.33 -3.12
CA ASP A 250 -18.54 4.38 -1.68
C ASP A 250 -19.51 3.47 -0.90
N MET A 251 -19.21 2.18 -0.90
CA MET A 251 -19.88 1.16 -0.11
C MET A 251 -19.46 1.18 1.38
N PHE A 252 -18.51 2.03 1.75
CA PHE A 252 -17.96 2.12 3.10
C PHE A 252 -18.56 3.26 3.93
N ALA A 253 -19.43 4.09 3.35
CA ALA A 253 -20.03 5.27 4.00
C ALA A 253 -20.68 5.03 5.36
N PHE A 254 -21.19 3.82 5.61
CA PHE A 254 -21.81 3.43 6.89
C PHE A 254 -21.00 2.39 7.67
N THR A 255 -19.73 2.22 7.30
CA THR A 255 -18.80 1.28 7.90
C THR A 255 -17.66 2.05 8.55
N ASN A 256 -17.58 2.03 9.87
CA ASN A 256 -16.45 2.61 10.58
C ASN A 256 -15.26 1.64 10.54
N ASN A 257 -14.08 2.15 10.18
CA ASN A 257 -12.81 1.40 10.19
C ASN A 257 -12.88 0.10 9.37
N ALA A 258 -13.38 0.16 8.13
CA ALA A 258 -13.35 -1.01 7.26
C ALA A 258 -11.89 -1.41 7.01
N VAL A 259 -11.58 -2.69 7.18
CA VAL A 259 -10.24 -3.25 6.91
C VAL A 259 -10.37 -4.24 5.76
N LEU A 260 -9.57 -4.05 4.73
CA LEU A 260 -9.53 -4.89 3.54
C LEU A 260 -8.14 -5.52 3.45
N HIS A 261 -8.07 -6.85 3.54
CA HIS A 261 -6.82 -7.58 3.36
C HIS A 261 -6.69 -7.93 1.87
N THR A 262 -5.74 -7.31 1.16
CA THR A 262 -5.68 -7.39 -0.30
C THR A 262 -4.26 -7.30 -0.86
N LEU A 263 -4.04 -7.77 -2.10
CA LEU A 263 -2.78 -7.57 -2.82
C LEU A 263 -2.68 -6.19 -3.46
N GLY A 264 -3.83 -5.61 -3.80
CA GLY A 264 -3.92 -4.26 -4.35
C GLY A 264 -5.34 -3.73 -4.32
N TYR A 265 -5.49 -2.47 -4.67
CA TYR A 265 -6.76 -1.74 -4.58
C TYR A 265 -6.90 -0.74 -5.72
N ILE A 266 -8.05 -0.71 -6.37
CA ILE A 266 -8.37 0.27 -7.40
C ILE A 266 -9.65 1.00 -7.00
N GLY A 267 -9.54 2.28 -6.65
CA GLY A 267 -10.68 3.16 -6.41
C GLY A 267 -11.08 3.91 -7.67
N TYR A 268 -12.20 3.54 -8.29
CA TYR A 268 -12.78 4.33 -9.40
C TYR A 268 -13.59 5.54 -8.92
N SER A 269 -13.99 5.52 -7.65
CA SER A 269 -14.73 6.56 -6.96
C SER A 269 -14.07 6.89 -5.62
N VAL A 270 -14.21 8.13 -5.15
CA VAL A 270 -13.85 8.48 -3.78
C VAL A 270 -14.74 7.72 -2.81
N VAL A 271 -14.12 7.02 -1.86
CA VAL A 271 -14.76 6.26 -0.79
C VAL A 271 -14.47 6.82 0.59
N SER A 272 -15.30 6.45 1.56
CA SER A 272 -15.10 6.77 2.97
C SER A 272 -13.82 6.12 3.51
N PRO A 273 -13.24 6.64 4.62
CA PRO A 273 -11.98 6.16 5.15
C PRO A 273 -11.95 4.64 5.39
N ILE A 274 -10.91 4.00 4.88
CA ILE A 274 -10.67 2.55 4.98
C ILE A 274 -9.20 2.27 5.29
N THR A 275 -8.94 1.09 5.85
CA THR A 275 -7.60 0.53 5.99
C THR A 275 -7.39 -0.56 4.95
N LEU A 276 -6.33 -0.43 4.15
CA LEU A 276 -5.84 -1.48 3.27
C LEU A 276 -4.68 -2.18 3.98
N ASP A 277 -4.88 -3.45 4.33
CA ASP A 277 -3.81 -4.33 4.80
C ASP A 277 -3.21 -5.04 3.58
N LEU A 278 -1.98 -4.65 3.26
CA LEU A 278 -1.20 -5.08 2.11
C LEU A 278 -0.21 -6.20 2.46
N SER A 279 -0.35 -6.84 3.64
CA SER A 279 0.56 -7.89 4.12
C SER A 279 0.64 -9.14 3.25
N MET A 280 -0.26 -9.29 2.27
CA MET A 280 -0.26 -10.38 1.31
C MET A 280 0.74 -10.17 0.16
N GLY A 281 1.08 -8.92 -0.16
CA GLY A 281 1.99 -8.56 -1.26
C GLY A 281 3.46 -8.48 -0.86
N PRO A 282 4.35 -7.96 -1.73
CA PRO A 282 4.07 -7.30 -3.01
C PRO A 282 3.97 -8.25 -4.22
N ILE A 283 3.64 -7.67 -5.36
CA ILE A 283 3.67 -8.31 -6.68
C ILE A 283 5.06 -8.05 -7.29
N ARG A 284 5.75 -9.11 -7.72
CA ARG A 284 7.04 -9.01 -8.42
C ARG A 284 6.80 -8.78 -9.91
N ARG A 285 7.32 -7.68 -10.43
CA ARG A 285 7.38 -7.38 -11.87
C ARG A 285 8.81 -7.61 -12.39
N PRO A 286 9.03 -7.60 -13.72
CA PRO A 286 10.36 -7.76 -14.28
C PRO A 286 11.39 -6.73 -13.80
N THR A 287 10.95 -5.51 -13.44
CA THR A 287 11.84 -4.37 -13.12
C THR A 287 11.58 -3.71 -11.77
N ASN A 288 10.52 -4.09 -11.05
CA ASN A 288 10.05 -3.41 -9.84
C ASN A 288 9.15 -4.32 -8.98
N TYR A 289 8.76 -3.82 -7.80
CA TYR A 289 7.73 -4.41 -6.96
C TYR A 289 6.56 -3.45 -6.80
N GLU A 290 5.34 -3.98 -6.78
CA GLU A 290 4.12 -3.16 -6.77
C GLU A 290 3.08 -3.72 -5.81
N TYR A 291 2.42 -2.82 -5.08
CA TYR A 291 1.19 -3.12 -4.31
C TYR A 291 -0.10 -2.69 -5.06
N LEU A 292 0.01 -2.19 -6.30
CA LEU A 292 -1.10 -1.81 -7.19
C LEU A 292 -2.26 -1.11 -6.48
N VAL A 293 -1.95 -0.11 -5.65
CA VAL A 293 -2.95 0.76 -5.02
C VAL A 293 -3.13 1.99 -5.90
N ALA A 294 -4.34 2.20 -6.44
CA ALA A 294 -4.71 3.36 -7.24
C ALA A 294 -5.86 4.13 -6.60
N LEU A 295 -5.62 5.42 -6.38
CA LEU A 295 -6.53 6.32 -5.70
C LEU A 295 -6.99 7.43 -6.67
N PRO A 296 -8.30 7.73 -6.74
CA PRO A 296 -8.81 8.81 -7.57
C PRO A 296 -8.64 10.18 -6.90
N ALA A 297 -8.72 11.25 -7.69
CA ALA A 297 -8.68 12.61 -7.19
C ALA A 297 -9.72 12.85 -6.08
N GLY A 298 -9.28 13.46 -4.97
CA GLY A 298 -10.10 13.75 -3.78
C GLY A 298 -10.26 12.57 -2.82
N GLN A 299 -9.64 11.42 -3.07
CA GLN A 299 -9.64 10.32 -2.10
C GLN A 299 -8.82 10.69 -0.87
N ASP A 300 -9.40 10.54 0.33
CA ASP A 300 -8.76 10.85 1.61
C ASP A 300 -9.07 9.76 2.67
N GLY A 301 -8.28 9.71 3.74
CA GLY A 301 -8.48 8.79 4.87
C GLY A 301 -8.13 7.33 4.56
N ILE A 302 -7.28 7.07 3.57
CA ILE A 302 -6.79 5.73 3.26
C ILE A 302 -5.57 5.42 4.13
N THR A 303 -5.68 4.41 4.99
CA THR A 303 -4.56 3.91 5.80
C THR A 303 -3.96 2.69 5.11
N LEU A 304 -2.67 2.70 4.81
CA LEU A 304 -1.96 1.53 4.25
C LEU A 304 -1.17 0.86 5.38
N THR A 305 -1.31 -0.45 5.52
CA THR A 305 -0.62 -1.23 6.57
C THR A 305 -0.09 -2.54 6.01
N GLY A 306 0.76 -3.24 6.76
CA GLY A 306 1.20 -4.59 6.45
C GLY A 306 2.21 -4.72 5.29
N TYR A 307 2.42 -3.67 4.50
CA TYR A 307 3.41 -3.64 3.43
C TYR A 307 4.84 -3.76 3.98
N LYS A 308 5.75 -4.31 3.18
CA LYS A 308 7.15 -4.53 3.53
C LYS A 308 8.08 -4.15 2.38
N TYR A 309 9.27 -3.64 2.73
CA TYR A 309 10.35 -3.46 1.79
C TYR A 309 11.01 -4.81 1.46
N THR A 310 11.07 -5.12 0.16
CA THR A 310 11.75 -6.29 -0.40
C THR A 310 13.09 -5.92 -1.05
N ALA A 311 14.22 -6.15 -0.38
CA ALA A 311 15.52 -6.02 -1.04
C ALA A 311 15.69 -7.11 -2.12
N ASP A 312 15.88 -6.73 -3.38
CA ASP A 312 16.22 -7.64 -4.48
C ASP A 312 17.60 -7.27 -5.04
N THR A 313 18.59 -8.13 -4.81
CA THR A 313 19.96 -7.91 -5.28
C THR A 313 20.12 -8.09 -6.79
N ASP A 314 19.14 -8.72 -7.45
CA ASP A 314 19.20 -8.99 -8.89
C ASP A 314 18.71 -7.80 -9.73
N ILE A 315 18.07 -6.80 -9.10
CA ILE A 315 17.56 -5.60 -9.76
C ILE A 315 18.20 -4.37 -9.09
N SER A 316 19.24 -3.80 -9.72
CA SER A 316 20.05 -2.71 -9.17
C SER A 316 19.26 -1.43 -8.84
N ASP A 317 18.07 -1.28 -9.41
CA ASP A 317 17.22 -0.08 -9.30
C ASP A 317 15.74 -0.45 -9.02
N ALA A 318 15.47 -1.56 -8.31
CA ALA A 318 14.09 -1.97 -8.02
C ALA A 318 13.37 -0.93 -7.14
N HIS A 319 12.51 -0.14 -7.76
CA HIS A 319 11.53 0.69 -7.05
C HIS A 319 10.40 -0.19 -6.47
N GLN A 320 9.93 0.14 -5.27
CA GLN A 320 8.75 -0.49 -4.68
C GLN A 320 7.63 0.51 -4.63
N TYR A 321 6.71 0.42 -5.60
CA TYR A 321 5.58 1.32 -5.71
C TYR A 321 4.51 0.93 -4.69
N LEU A 322 4.22 1.86 -3.79
CA LEU A 322 3.19 1.69 -2.78
C LEU A 322 1.82 2.01 -3.37
N PHE A 323 1.65 3.23 -3.87
CA PHE A 323 0.40 3.69 -4.43
C PHE A 323 0.59 4.75 -5.52
N TYR A 324 -0.47 4.88 -6.32
CA TYR A 324 -0.66 5.88 -7.35
C TYR A 324 -1.86 6.74 -6.97
N TYR A 325 -1.72 8.05 -7.11
CA TYR A 325 -2.80 9.01 -6.96
C TYR A 325 -3.00 9.76 -8.27
N PHE A 326 -4.19 9.62 -8.85
CA PHE A 326 -4.53 10.17 -10.16
C PHE A 326 -5.34 11.46 -10.01
N TYR A 327 -4.97 12.49 -10.75
CA TYR A 327 -5.61 13.79 -10.63
C TYR A 327 -5.67 14.57 -11.95
N ASP A 328 -6.67 15.45 -12.03
CA ASP A 328 -6.84 16.40 -13.13
C ASP A 328 -6.34 17.75 -12.68
N ASN A 329 -5.13 18.10 -13.10
CA ASN A 329 -4.61 19.42 -12.78
C ASN A 329 -5.06 20.46 -13.80
N ASP A 330 -5.61 21.57 -13.31
CA ASP A 330 -5.57 22.84 -14.04
C ASP A 330 -4.10 23.32 -14.00
N ALA A 331 -3.53 23.73 -15.13
CA ALA A 331 -2.09 24.03 -15.26
C ALA A 331 -1.60 25.20 -14.37
N THR A 332 -2.48 25.76 -13.54
CA THR A 332 -2.28 26.97 -12.72
C THR A 332 -2.28 26.73 -11.22
N LYS A 333 -2.57 25.51 -10.74
CA LYS A 333 -2.49 25.14 -9.32
C LYS A 333 -1.77 23.82 -9.23
N GLU A 334 -0.72 23.70 -8.44
CA GLU A 334 -0.03 22.43 -8.28
C GLU A 334 -0.41 21.81 -6.94
N ASP A 335 -0.80 20.54 -6.95
CA ASP A 335 -0.90 19.76 -5.72
C ASP A 335 0.48 19.71 -5.05
N GLU A 336 0.54 20.05 -3.77
CA GLU A 336 1.75 20.01 -2.96
C GLU A 336 1.83 18.66 -2.24
N ILE A 337 3.01 18.06 -2.21
CA ILE A 337 3.25 16.79 -1.53
C ILE A 337 4.22 17.08 -0.40
N SER A 338 3.87 16.62 0.79
CA SER A 338 4.76 16.66 1.95
C SER A 338 4.80 15.28 2.58
N VAL A 339 5.99 14.85 2.97
CA VAL A 339 6.19 13.65 3.79
C VAL A 339 6.42 14.13 5.22
N SER A 340 5.80 13.47 6.21
CA SER A 340 6.04 13.82 7.62
C SER A 340 7.51 13.63 7.98
N THR A 341 7.97 14.37 8.99
CA THR A 341 9.38 14.37 9.41
C THR A 341 9.89 13.02 9.91
N ASP A 342 8.99 12.13 10.31
CA ASP A 342 9.23 10.76 10.76
C ASP A 342 8.97 9.72 9.65
N ASN A 343 8.76 10.16 8.40
CA ASN A 343 8.43 9.33 7.23
C ASN A 343 7.18 8.46 7.39
N SER A 344 6.34 8.72 8.39
CA SER A 344 5.14 7.92 8.65
C SER A 344 3.94 8.31 7.79
N ASP A 345 3.89 9.54 7.27
CA ASP A 345 2.74 10.04 6.53
C ASP A 345 3.17 10.64 5.20
N VAL A 346 2.45 10.29 4.13
CA VAL A 346 2.45 11.04 2.88
C VAL A 346 1.19 11.90 2.85
N ARG A 347 1.39 13.22 2.81
CA ARG A 347 0.33 14.21 2.75
C ARG A 347 0.30 14.86 1.38
N ILE A 348 -0.82 14.71 0.69
CA ILE A 348 -1.06 15.33 -0.61
C ILE A 348 -2.06 16.45 -0.38
N LEU A 349 -1.61 17.69 -0.50
CA LEU A 349 -2.47 18.86 -0.53
C LEU A 349 -3.04 18.98 -1.94
N HIS A 350 -4.22 18.42 -2.11
CA HIS A 350 -4.98 18.54 -3.34
C HIS A 350 -5.56 19.95 -3.44
N SER A 351 -5.44 20.58 -4.59
CA SER A 351 -5.85 21.97 -4.80
C SER A 351 -7.34 22.14 -5.17
N ASN A 352 -8.01 21.06 -5.61
CA ASN A 352 -9.42 21.11 -6.01
C ASN A 352 -10.15 19.74 -6.01
N PRO A 353 -10.92 19.40 -4.95
CA PRO A 353 -11.20 20.22 -3.77
C PRO A 353 -9.96 20.39 -2.91
N SER A 354 -9.87 21.52 -2.19
CA SER A 354 -8.79 21.75 -1.24
C SER A 354 -8.89 20.76 -0.09
N GLN A 355 -8.10 19.68 -0.15
CA GLN A 355 -8.13 18.58 0.81
C GLN A 355 -6.73 18.04 1.03
N THR A 356 -6.42 17.67 2.26
CA THR A 356 -5.18 16.94 2.57
C THR A 356 -5.49 15.46 2.57
N VAL A 357 -4.99 14.74 1.57
CA VAL A 357 -5.00 13.28 1.55
C VAL A 357 -3.86 12.81 2.44
N THR A 358 -4.16 12.05 3.48
CA THR A 358 -3.12 11.44 4.32
C THR A 358 -3.06 9.94 4.09
N VAL A 359 -1.89 9.45 3.72
CA VAL A 359 -1.57 8.03 3.63
C VAL A 359 -0.55 7.70 4.71
N HIS A 360 -0.95 6.87 5.67
CA HIS A 360 -0.06 6.41 6.74
C HIS A 360 0.80 5.23 6.30
N GLY A 361 2.03 5.18 6.81
CA GLY A 361 3.08 4.25 6.46
C GLY A 361 4.08 3.96 7.60
N ASP A 362 4.99 3.01 7.37
CA ASP A 362 6.06 2.60 8.28
C ASP A 362 7.23 3.60 8.29
N SER A 363 7.50 4.14 9.47
CA SER A 363 8.61 5.05 9.79
C SER A 363 10.02 4.50 9.50
N ALA A 364 10.18 3.18 9.31
CA ALA A 364 11.48 2.56 9.08
C ALA A 364 12.00 2.71 7.63
N LEU A 365 11.16 3.16 6.69
CA LEU A 365 11.50 3.24 5.26
C LEU A 365 11.51 4.69 4.78
N ASN A 366 12.41 4.99 3.84
CA ASN A 366 12.40 6.28 3.17
C ASN A 366 11.33 6.28 2.07
N ILE A 367 10.64 7.41 1.93
CA ILE A 367 9.60 7.61 0.92
C ILE A 367 10.12 8.56 -0.14
N GLY A 368 9.95 8.19 -1.40
CA GLY A 368 10.13 9.03 -2.57
C GLY A 368 8.83 9.17 -3.35
N TYR A 369 8.78 10.16 -4.23
CA TYR A 369 7.64 10.33 -5.12
C TYR A 369 8.05 10.84 -6.48
N TYR A 370 7.25 10.49 -7.48
CA TYR A 370 7.29 11.03 -8.84
C TYR A 370 5.98 11.75 -9.12
N LYS A 371 6.07 12.97 -9.66
CA LYS A 371 4.92 13.77 -10.09
C LYS A 371 5.10 14.11 -11.56
N GLY A 372 4.13 13.76 -12.40
CA GLY A 372 4.28 13.94 -13.84
C GLY A 372 3.00 13.84 -14.64
N ASP A 373 3.16 13.92 -15.96
CA ASP A 373 2.14 13.44 -16.89
C ASP A 373 1.88 11.97 -16.63
N ARG A 374 0.62 11.55 -16.73
CA ARG A 374 0.25 10.16 -16.59
C ARG A 374 1.07 9.32 -17.57
N ILE A 375 1.74 8.31 -17.05
CA ILE A 375 2.50 7.38 -17.88
C ILE A 375 1.57 6.21 -18.18
N ASP A 376 0.89 6.28 -19.33
CA ASP A 376 0.00 5.23 -19.86
C ASP A 376 0.69 3.86 -20.08
N SER A 377 1.98 3.74 -19.78
CA SER A 377 2.75 2.50 -19.91
C SER A 377 2.89 1.70 -18.61
N PHE A 378 2.24 2.09 -17.51
CA PHE A 378 2.20 1.22 -16.32
C PHE A 378 1.23 0.05 -16.54
N VAL A 379 1.82 -1.05 -17.02
CA VAL A 379 1.17 -2.35 -17.28
C VAL A 379 0.49 -2.85 -16.00
N GLY A 380 -0.84 -2.85 -16.00
CA GLY A 380 -1.66 -3.23 -14.84
C GLY A 380 -2.85 -2.31 -14.59
N PHE A 381 -2.83 -1.10 -15.16
CA PHE A 381 -3.99 -0.21 -15.22
C PHE A 381 -4.65 -0.13 -16.61
N ASP A 382 -4.13 -0.86 -17.59
CA ASP A 382 -4.65 -0.89 -18.95
C ASP A 382 -6.08 -1.47 -18.97
N GLY A 383 -7.03 -0.70 -19.52
CA GLY A 383 -8.46 -1.01 -19.51
C GLY A 383 -9.24 -0.47 -18.30
N LEU A 384 -8.59 0.20 -17.35
CA LEU A 384 -9.22 0.89 -16.22
C LEU A 384 -9.43 2.36 -16.59
N ASP A 385 -10.66 2.90 -16.45
CA ASP A 385 -11.00 4.29 -16.83
C ASP A 385 -10.45 5.36 -15.86
N PHE A 386 -9.13 5.34 -15.62
CA PHE A 386 -8.37 6.51 -15.17
C PHE A 386 -7.98 7.41 -16.35
N SER A 387 -8.44 7.08 -17.56
CA SER A 387 -8.21 7.82 -18.81
C SER A 387 -8.58 9.31 -18.69
N LYS A 388 -9.55 9.61 -17.81
CA LYS A 388 -9.99 10.96 -17.47
C LYS A 388 -8.89 11.82 -16.81
N TYR A 389 -8.00 11.22 -16.02
CA TYR A 389 -6.98 11.96 -15.27
C TYR A 389 -5.71 12.18 -16.08
N LYS A 390 -5.28 13.43 -16.25
CA LYS A 390 -4.07 13.74 -17.05
C LYS A 390 -2.75 13.57 -16.30
N LYS A 391 -2.77 13.55 -14.98
CA LYS A 391 -1.58 13.56 -14.13
C LYS A 391 -1.59 12.39 -13.16
N GLU A 392 -0.39 11.97 -12.77
CA GLU A 392 -0.19 10.96 -11.75
C GLU A 392 0.86 11.39 -10.72
N LEU A 393 0.65 10.93 -9.49
CA LEU A 393 1.62 10.90 -8.42
C LEU A 393 1.89 9.43 -8.10
N ALA A 394 3.12 8.99 -8.30
CA ALA A 394 3.56 7.66 -7.90
C ALA A 394 4.43 7.77 -6.65
N VAL A 395 4.05 7.07 -5.58
CA VAL A 395 4.79 7.04 -4.32
C VAL A 395 5.48 5.69 -4.18
N TYR A 396 6.77 5.71 -3.86
CA TYR A 396 7.60 4.52 -3.77
C TYR A 396 8.54 4.56 -2.56
N PHE A 397 8.98 3.40 -2.10
CA PHE A 397 9.98 3.27 -1.04
C PHE A 397 11.36 2.93 -1.56
N TYR A 398 12.36 3.29 -0.77
CA TYR A 398 13.74 2.83 -0.93
C TYR A 398 14.40 2.60 0.43
N GLU A 399 15.51 1.87 0.42
CA GLU A 399 16.26 1.51 1.62
C GLU A 399 16.73 2.77 2.38
N SER A 400 16.80 2.67 3.70
CA SER A 400 17.30 3.74 4.57
C SER A 400 18.77 4.06 4.25
N PHE A 401 19.09 5.29 3.84
CA PHE A 401 20.48 5.75 3.77
C PHE A 401 21.01 6.04 5.19
N GLN A 402 22.18 5.48 5.53
CA GLN A 402 22.86 5.86 6.77
C GLN A 402 23.60 7.18 6.59
N TYR A 403 23.30 8.16 7.44
CA TYR A 403 24.02 9.43 7.51
C TYR A 403 25.40 9.20 8.14
N SER A 404 26.45 9.73 7.53
CA SER A 404 27.78 9.82 8.16
C SER A 404 28.03 11.25 8.65
N SER A 405 28.28 11.42 9.94
CA SER A 405 28.89 12.65 10.44
C SER A 405 30.41 12.48 10.46
N THR A 406 31.13 13.54 10.10
CA THR A 406 32.58 13.60 10.29
C THR A 406 32.95 14.91 10.94
N THR A 407 33.70 14.84 12.03
CA THR A 407 34.26 16.01 12.70
C THR A 407 35.68 16.24 12.20
N THR A 408 35.97 17.46 11.76
CA THR A 408 37.34 17.86 11.38
C THR A 408 37.82 18.99 12.26
N THR A 409 39.06 18.88 12.73
CA THR A 409 39.75 19.95 13.45
C THR A 409 40.72 20.64 12.51
N LYS A 410 40.58 21.97 12.36
CA LYS A 410 41.56 22.82 11.70
C LYS A 410 42.25 23.67 12.75
N SER A 411 43.58 23.71 12.71
CA SER A 411 44.35 24.68 13.49
C SER A 411 45.22 25.48 12.54
N ASP A 412 45.24 26.79 12.69
CA ASP A 412 46.25 27.65 12.09
C ASP A 412 47.18 28.25 13.17
N GLU A 413 48.01 29.22 12.80
CA GLU A 413 48.95 29.87 13.71
C GLU A 413 48.23 30.60 14.86
N TYR A 414 46.96 30.99 14.69
CA TYR A 414 46.23 31.87 15.60
C TYR A 414 44.98 31.23 16.20
N THR A 415 44.32 30.26 15.56
CA THR A 415 43.06 29.67 16.04
C THR A 415 42.98 28.15 15.92
N THR A 416 42.06 27.56 16.69
CA THR A 416 41.59 26.18 16.51
C THR A 416 40.09 26.17 16.25
N GLU A 417 39.69 25.62 15.10
CA GLU A 417 38.31 25.46 14.66
C GLU A 417 37.90 23.97 14.63
N ILE A 418 36.73 23.66 15.20
CA ILE A 418 36.09 22.35 15.07
C ILE A 418 34.87 22.49 14.16
N ILE A 419 34.92 21.82 13.02
CA ILE A 419 33.87 21.81 12.01
C ILE A 419 33.18 20.44 12.05
N GLU A 420 31.88 20.45 12.32
CA GLU A 420 31.04 19.28 12.09
C GLU A 420 30.46 19.34 10.69
N ILE A 421 30.73 18.28 9.92
CA ILE A 421 30.19 18.10 8.58
C ILE A 421 29.12 17.03 8.67
N ILE A 422 27.87 17.46 8.54
CA ILE A 422 26.73 16.56 8.40
C ILE A 422 26.43 16.46 6.91
N VAL A 423 26.64 15.28 6.34
CA VAL A 423 26.18 14.98 4.99
C VAL A 423 24.76 14.46 5.12
N SER A 424 23.79 15.32 4.84
CA SER A 424 22.38 14.93 4.74
C SER A 424 22.01 14.77 3.27
N GLY A 425 21.30 13.72 2.91
CA GLY A 425 20.75 13.55 1.56
C GLY A 425 19.27 13.92 1.55
N THR A 426 18.87 14.80 0.63
CA THR A 426 17.48 14.86 0.16
C THR A 426 17.49 14.33 -1.28
N LEU A 427 16.75 13.26 -1.52
CA LEU A 427 16.60 12.71 -2.88
C LEU A 427 15.38 13.37 -3.54
N GLY A 428 15.66 14.26 -4.48
CA GLY A 428 14.73 14.64 -5.54
C GLY A 428 14.79 13.62 -6.70
N ILE A 429 13.85 13.78 -7.64
CA ILE A 429 13.42 12.88 -8.74
C ILE A 429 14.53 12.35 -9.69
N ASP A 430 15.80 12.74 -9.52
CA ASP A 430 16.90 12.41 -10.45
C ASP A 430 17.85 11.30 -9.97
N ASN A 431 17.50 10.51 -8.94
CA ASN A 431 18.36 9.44 -8.37
C ASN A 431 19.78 9.90 -7.99
N LYS A 432 20.00 11.21 -7.85
CA LYS A 432 21.25 11.75 -7.32
C LYS A 432 20.99 12.14 -5.88
N PRO A 433 21.65 11.51 -4.89
CA PRO A 433 21.76 12.15 -3.60
C PRO A 433 22.29 13.55 -3.89
N SER A 434 21.51 14.57 -3.55
CA SER A 434 22.06 15.91 -3.41
C SER A 434 22.55 15.94 -1.97
N PRO A 435 23.85 15.67 -1.72
CA PRO A 435 24.40 15.86 -0.40
C PRO A 435 24.23 17.33 -0.05
N VAL A 436 23.29 17.60 0.84
CA VAL A 436 23.26 18.85 1.59
C VAL A 436 24.32 18.68 2.66
N THR A 437 25.50 19.21 2.36
CA THR A 437 26.58 19.38 3.33
C THR A 437 26.19 20.55 4.23
N ILE A 438 25.75 20.25 5.45
CA ILE A 438 25.63 21.26 6.49
C ILE A 438 26.97 21.29 7.22
N SER A 439 27.67 22.41 7.11
CA SER A 439 28.89 22.68 7.87
C SER A 439 28.54 23.65 8.99
N SER A 440 28.73 23.25 10.24
CA SER A 440 28.60 24.15 11.39
C SER A 440 29.92 24.20 12.16
N THR A 441 30.34 25.41 12.51
CA THR A 441 31.51 25.63 13.38
C THR A 441 31.05 25.52 14.82
N ILE A 442 31.49 24.46 15.51
CA ILE A 442 31.13 24.22 16.91
C ILE A 442 32.03 25.04 17.84
N TYR A 443 33.27 25.32 17.41
CA TYR A 443 34.29 25.96 18.24
C TYR A 443 35.25 26.78 17.38
N ASN A 444 35.59 27.99 17.83
CA ASN A 444 36.67 28.82 17.29
C ASN A 444 37.36 29.57 18.44
N GLN A 445 38.61 29.25 18.73
CA GLN A 445 39.36 29.82 19.86
C GLN A 445 40.75 30.26 19.43
N LEU A 446 41.17 31.43 19.93
CA LEU A 446 42.55 31.89 19.82
C LEU A 446 43.51 30.93 20.55
N ARG A 447 44.66 30.64 19.97
CA ARG A 447 45.72 29.85 20.63
C ARG A 447 46.35 30.65 21.75
N GLU A 448 46.76 29.95 22.82
CA GLU A 448 47.56 30.54 23.88
C GLU A 448 48.78 31.25 23.30
N THR A 449 49.02 32.50 23.70
CA THR A 449 50.19 33.27 23.30
C THR A 449 50.96 33.73 24.54
N THR A 450 52.28 33.84 24.41
CA THR A 450 53.13 34.40 25.46
C THR A 450 53.73 35.71 24.97
N GLU A 451 53.46 36.79 25.69
CA GLU A 451 54.07 38.10 25.44
C GLU A 451 55.14 38.38 26.49
N THR A 452 56.24 38.99 26.05
CA THR A 452 57.35 39.40 26.92
C THR A 452 57.35 40.92 27.04
N VAL A 453 57.23 41.45 28.25
CA VAL A 453 57.19 42.89 28.53
C VAL A 453 58.48 43.28 29.27
N ASP A 454 59.26 44.20 28.71
CA ASP A 454 60.44 44.78 29.36
C ASP A 454 60.00 45.97 30.23
N LEU A 455 60.19 45.85 31.55
CA LEU A 455 59.85 46.90 32.52
C LEU A 455 61.04 47.82 32.83
N GLY A 456 62.20 47.60 32.22
CA GLY A 456 63.45 48.29 32.51
C GLY A 456 64.17 47.74 33.76
N ASN A 457 65.41 48.19 33.99
CA ASN A 457 66.28 47.75 35.09
C ASN A 457 66.52 46.22 35.19
N GLY A 458 66.49 45.50 34.06
CA GLY A 458 66.76 44.06 34.01
C GLY A 458 65.61 43.19 34.50
N VAL A 459 64.40 43.74 34.59
CA VAL A 459 63.17 43.00 34.94
C VAL A 459 62.35 42.76 33.68
N THR A 460 62.05 41.50 33.41
CA THR A 460 61.20 41.06 32.31
C THR A 460 59.96 40.36 32.87
N GLU A 461 58.77 40.77 32.45
CA GLU A 461 57.51 40.09 32.75
C GLU A 461 57.10 39.21 31.57
N TYR A 462 56.64 37.99 31.88
CA TYR A 462 55.98 37.11 30.90
C TYR A 462 54.48 37.15 31.16
N HIS A 463 53.70 37.48 30.13
CA HIS A 463 52.25 37.35 30.13
C HIS A 463 51.89 36.10 29.33
N VAL A 464 51.37 35.07 30.02
CA VAL A 464 50.70 33.96 29.33
C VAL A 464 49.25 34.37 29.15
N LEU A 465 48.84 34.56 27.90
CA LEU A 465 47.47 34.85 27.50
C LEU A 465 46.78 33.53 27.22
N ASP A 466 46.05 33.04 28.23
CA ASP A 466 45.20 31.87 28.09
C ASP A 466 43.77 32.32 27.75
N TYR A 467 43.17 31.64 26.78
CA TYR A 467 41.84 31.93 26.27
C TYR A 467 40.93 30.80 26.70
N PHE A 468 39.78 31.07 27.32
CA PHE A 468 38.82 29.99 27.64
C PHE A 468 37.40 30.42 27.28
N PRO A 469 36.54 29.47 26.88
CA PRO A 469 35.17 29.77 26.47
C PRO A 469 34.35 30.18 27.68
N VAL A 470 33.63 31.29 27.55
CA VAL A 470 32.57 31.69 28.48
C VAL A 470 31.23 31.69 27.73
N PRO A 471 30.16 31.09 28.28
CA PRO A 471 28.85 31.09 27.63
C PRO A 471 28.36 32.50 27.33
N GLN A 472 27.85 32.72 26.12
CA GLN A 472 27.16 33.95 25.73
C GLN A 472 25.70 33.66 25.39
N ASP A 473 24.84 34.68 25.53
CA ASP A 473 23.44 34.64 25.10
C ASP A 473 23.27 34.85 23.58
N ASP A 474 24.37 34.94 22.82
CA ASP A 474 24.33 35.00 21.36
C ASP A 474 24.21 33.59 20.76
N LYS A 475 23.14 33.35 19.99
CA LYS A 475 22.92 32.08 19.29
C LYS A 475 23.89 31.85 18.12
N GLU A 476 24.46 32.92 17.55
CA GLU A 476 25.42 32.82 16.45
C GLU A 476 26.86 32.62 16.95
N HIS A 477 27.16 33.08 18.18
CA HIS A 477 28.47 32.93 18.82
C HIS A 477 28.29 32.52 20.29
N PRO A 478 27.94 31.25 20.57
CA PRO A 478 27.53 30.80 21.91
C PRO A 478 28.63 30.87 22.99
N TYR A 479 29.86 31.20 22.59
CA TYR A 479 31.01 31.32 23.48
C TYR A 479 31.81 32.58 23.18
N GLY A 480 32.12 33.35 24.23
CA GLY A 480 33.08 34.45 24.19
C GLY A 480 34.46 34.02 24.66
N THR A 481 35.45 34.87 24.39
CA THR A 481 36.84 34.66 24.82
C THR A 481 37.14 35.49 26.06
N SER A 482 37.57 34.86 27.16
CA SER A 482 38.15 35.55 28.32
C SER A 482 39.65 35.36 28.36
N THR A 483 40.38 36.40 28.78
CA THR A 483 41.84 36.40 28.86
C THR A 483 42.27 36.32 30.32
N LYS A 484 43.12 35.33 30.64
CA LYS A 484 43.84 35.29 31.93
C LYS A 484 45.29 35.70 31.68
N ILE A 485 45.80 36.65 32.46
CA ILE A 485 47.21 37.05 32.47
C ILE A 485 47.85 36.47 33.73
N ILE A 486 48.90 35.66 33.57
CA ILE A 486 49.74 35.19 34.68
C ILE A 486 51.08 35.89 34.58
N THR A 487 51.45 36.67 35.61
CA THR A 487 52.71 37.40 35.68
C THR A 487 53.75 36.59 36.44
N TYR A 488 54.93 36.41 35.85
CA TYR A 488 56.11 35.86 36.52
C TYR A 488 57.18 36.93 36.70
N SER A 489 57.53 37.24 37.94
CA SER A 489 58.66 38.13 38.26
C SER A 489 59.96 37.31 38.36
N PRO A 490 61.12 37.87 37.96
CA PRO A 490 62.40 37.19 38.13
C PRO A 490 62.67 36.92 39.61
N PRO A 491 63.28 35.76 39.96
CA PRO A 491 63.61 35.46 41.35
C PRO A 491 64.64 36.45 41.91
N PRO A 492 64.63 36.71 43.22
CA PRO A 492 65.58 37.62 43.85
C PRO A 492 67.02 37.16 43.61
N VAL A 493 67.86 38.06 43.12
CA VAL A 493 69.27 37.78 42.84
C VAL A 493 70.00 37.52 44.17
N THR A 494 70.69 36.38 44.26
CA THR A 494 71.57 36.09 45.40
C THR A 494 72.97 36.57 45.05
N ILE A 495 73.50 37.47 45.86
CA ILE A 495 74.85 38.03 45.70
C ILE A 495 75.76 37.37 46.73
N THR A 496 76.78 36.68 46.25
CA THR A 496 77.85 36.13 47.09
C THR A 496 79.14 36.87 46.78
N ALA A 497 79.76 37.47 47.80
CA ALA A 497 81.02 38.20 47.65
C ALA A 497 82.13 37.48 48.41
N THR A 498 83.24 37.21 47.73
CA THR A 498 84.48 36.72 48.34
C THR A 498 85.46 37.89 48.44
N THR A 499 85.94 38.17 49.65
CA THR A 499 86.82 39.33 49.90
C THR A 499 88.15 38.91 50.52
N ALA A 500 89.25 39.48 50.03
CA ALA A 500 90.60 39.43 50.59
C ALA A 500 91.22 40.84 50.54
N ALA A 501 92.38 41.05 51.19
CA ALA A 501 92.98 42.37 51.39
C ALA A 501 93.13 43.20 50.09
N ASP A 502 93.32 42.53 48.95
CA ASP A 502 93.55 43.17 47.65
C ASP A 502 92.59 42.66 46.55
N TYR A 503 91.51 41.94 46.91
CA TYR A 503 90.62 41.28 45.96
C TYR A 503 89.16 41.24 46.42
N VAL A 504 88.25 41.61 45.53
CA VAL A 504 86.80 41.44 45.69
C VAL A 504 86.26 40.80 44.43
N GLU A 505 85.64 39.63 44.59
CA GLU A 505 84.86 38.97 43.53
C GLU A 505 83.41 38.87 43.99
N THR A 506 82.50 39.16 43.06
CA THR A 506 81.06 39.17 43.34
C THR A 506 80.37 38.29 42.31
N ASP A 507 79.83 37.16 42.77
CA ASP A 507 79.04 36.26 41.94
C ASP A 507 77.55 36.60 42.08
N TRP A 508 76.92 36.84 40.95
CA TRP A 508 75.50 37.15 40.83
C TRP A 508 74.79 35.91 40.30
N ILE A 509 74.06 35.21 41.16
CA ILE A 509 73.41 33.95 40.81
C ILE A 509 71.90 34.14 40.82
N SER A 510 71.26 33.84 39.68
CA SER A 510 69.80 33.77 39.52
C SER A 510 69.46 32.54 38.67
N PHE A 511 68.51 31.72 39.11
CA PHE A 511 68.08 30.51 38.40
C PHE A 511 66.59 30.61 38.07
N PHE A 512 66.21 30.34 36.83
CA PHE A 512 64.83 30.05 36.45
C PHE A 512 64.57 28.55 36.63
N ILE A 513 63.44 28.18 37.22
CA ILE A 513 62.90 26.82 37.12
C ILE A 513 61.72 26.89 36.15
N THR A 514 61.87 26.30 34.97
CA THR A 514 60.76 26.06 34.03
C THR A 514 60.33 24.60 34.20
N THR A 515 59.06 24.36 34.53
CA THR A 515 58.46 23.00 34.50
C THR A 515 57.93 22.66 33.13
#